data_AF-A0A1M4UYF1-F1
#
_entry.id   AF-A0A1M4UYF1-F1
#
_cell.length_a   1.000
_cell.length_b   1.000
_cell.length_c   1.000
_cell.angle_alpha   90.00
_cell.angle_beta   90.00
_cell.angle_gamma   90.00
#
_symmetry.space_group_name_H-M   'P 1'
#
loop_
_entity.id
_entity.type
_entity.pdbx_description
1 polymer ?
#
loop_
_entity_poly.entity_id
_entity_poly.type
_entity_poly.pdbx_seq_one_letter_code
_entity_poly.pdbx_strand_id
1 'polypeptide(L)'
;MTKIKIVNDRTGEIKEIDCIGYNLQFVTSDGDGRVQKIRELNNGKYDCKHWIKNDIYYPIAKKVKANLIELSPSLTSVNIENILFLEDIDYVTDEINRKTDWVMKIKKAPAQLTQLTGYKFIIESREFWMSRISYEQIVAHIYSCLKQIDGDKVVEPDIKG
;
A
#
# COMPACT_ATOMS: atom_id res chain seq x y z
N MET A 1 -1.64 23.39 -4.45
CA MET A 1 -1.65 22.34 -3.40
C MET A 1 -2.89 22.56 -2.58
N THR A 2 -3.70 21.52 -2.37
CA THR A 2 -4.97 21.65 -1.62
C THR A 2 -4.66 21.86 -0.15
N LYS A 3 -5.37 22.73 0.57
CA LYS A 3 -5.18 22.92 2.01
C LYS A 3 -6.50 22.70 2.76
N ILE A 4 -6.45 22.06 3.93
CA ILE A 4 -7.55 22.07 4.89
C ILE A 4 -7.39 23.32 5.75
N LYS A 5 -8.43 24.15 5.76
CA LYS A 5 -8.52 25.34 6.58
C LYS A 5 -9.48 25.08 7.74
N ILE A 6 -8.95 25.14 8.95
CA ILE A 6 -9.72 25.02 10.19
C ILE A 6 -9.96 26.43 10.72
N VAL A 7 -11.22 26.78 10.93
CA VAL A 7 -11.64 28.07 11.49
C VAL A 7 -12.32 27.82 12.82
N ASN A 8 -11.89 28.53 13.86
CA ASN A 8 -12.55 28.55 15.14
C ASN A 8 -13.61 29.66 15.14
N ASP A 9 -14.87 29.31 14.99
CA ASP A 9 -15.96 30.28 14.85
C ASP A 9 -16.21 31.13 16.11
N ARG A 10 -15.67 30.73 17.27
CA ARG A 10 -15.80 31.50 18.53
C ARG A 10 -14.69 32.52 18.72
N THR A 11 -13.48 32.25 18.20
CA THR A 11 -12.32 33.12 18.38
C THR A 11 -11.87 33.80 17.09
N GLY A 12 -12.38 33.36 15.94
CA GLY A 12 -11.97 33.81 14.61
C GLY A 12 -10.60 33.30 14.17
N GLU A 13 -9.99 32.39 14.92
CA GLU A 13 -8.65 31.87 14.62
C GLU A 13 -8.68 30.95 13.40
N ILE A 14 -7.70 31.11 12.51
CA ILE A 14 -7.59 30.37 11.25
C ILE A 14 -6.29 29.59 11.24
N LYS A 15 -6.38 28.28 10.95
CA LYS A 15 -5.22 27.41 10.74
C LYS A 15 -5.33 26.69 9.40
N GLU A 16 -4.31 26.78 8.57
CA GLU A 16 -4.25 26.12 7.26
C GLU A 16 -3.26 24.95 7.29
N ILE A 17 -3.63 23.83 6.67
CA ILE A 17 -2.87 22.59 6.63
C ILE A 17 -2.77 22.13 5.17
N ASP A 18 -1.58 22.00 4.63
CA ASP A 18 -1.38 21.48 3.27
C ASP A 18 -1.77 19.99 3.17
N CYS A 19 -2.55 19.64 2.15
CA CYS A 19 -3.06 18.29 1.87
C CYS A 19 -2.38 17.69 0.65
N ILE A 20 -1.83 16.48 0.84
CA ILE A 20 -1.16 15.68 -0.18
C ILE A 20 -1.69 14.23 -0.06
N GLY A 21 -2.54 13.75 -0.99
CA GLY A 21 -3.08 12.36 -1.00
C GLY A 21 -4.19 12.06 0.03
N TYR A 22 -4.86 10.89 -0.04
CA TYR A 22 -6.30 10.74 0.31
C TYR A 22 -6.69 9.49 1.17
N ASN A 23 -6.92 9.65 2.50
CA ASN A 23 -7.21 8.55 3.46
C ASN A 23 -8.35 8.76 4.49
N LEU A 24 -9.35 9.59 4.19
CA LEU A 24 -10.39 9.99 5.17
C LEU A 24 -11.71 9.24 4.99
N GLN A 25 -12.34 8.80 6.09
CA GLN A 25 -13.78 8.49 6.13
C GLN A 25 -14.44 9.47 7.10
N PHE A 26 -15.56 10.06 6.68
CA PHE A 26 -16.28 11.00 7.52
C PHE A 26 -17.79 10.88 7.31
N VAL A 27 -18.53 11.30 8.33
CA VAL A 27 -19.99 11.39 8.33
C VAL A 27 -20.31 12.84 8.70
N THR A 28 -21.18 13.48 7.92
CA THR A 28 -21.67 14.83 8.23
C THR A 28 -22.93 14.71 9.09
N SER A 29 -23.12 15.64 10.02
CA SER A 29 -24.34 15.76 10.83
C SER A 29 -25.60 16.04 9.99
N ASP A 30 -25.41 16.47 8.75
CA ASP A 30 -26.45 17.05 7.90
C ASP A 30 -26.80 16.13 6.70
N GLY A 31 -26.15 14.96 6.59
CA GLY A 31 -26.42 13.98 5.55
C GLY A 31 -27.31 12.83 6.02
N ASP A 32 -27.92 12.09 5.08
CA ASP A 32 -28.84 10.95 5.31
C ASP A 32 -28.18 9.71 5.97
N GLY A 33 -27.10 9.88 6.74
CA GLY A 33 -26.33 8.79 7.36
C GLY A 33 -25.40 8.04 6.39
N ARG A 34 -25.15 8.55 5.19
CA ARG A 34 -24.24 7.92 4.21
C ARG A 34 -22.78 8.25 4.51
N VAL A 35 -22.01 7.21 4.86
CA VAL A 35 -20.56 7.30 5.08
C VAL A 35 -19.84 7.62 3.77
N GLN A 36 -19.16 8.78 3.72
CA GLN A 36 -18.32 9.18 2.60
C GLN A 36 -16.91 8.59 2.78
N LYS A 37 -16.34 8.05 1.69
CA LYS A 37 -15.06 7.35 1.70
C LYS A 37 -14.08 7.99 0.74
N ILE A 38 -12.92 8.38 1.24
CA ILE A 38 -11.76 8.71 0.43
C ILE A 38 -10.88 7.45 0.36
N ARG A 39 -10.60 6.95 -0.85
CA ARG A 39 -10.16 5.56 -1.10
C ARG A 39 -8.67 5.36 -1.41
N GLU A 40 -7.87 6.42 -1.51
CA GLU A 40 -6.47 6.34 -1.96
C GLU A 40 -5.46 6.40 -0.81
N LEU A 41 -5.28 5.25 -0.15
CA LEU A 41 -4.17 4.93 0.76
C LEU A 41 -2.84 5.11 0.03
N ASN A 42 -2.37 6.36 -0.05
CA ASN A 42 -1.14 6.72 -0.72
C ASN A 42 0.02 6.46 0.24
N ASN A 43 0.18 7.26 1.29
CA ASN A 43 1.18 7.02 2.32
C ASN A 43 0.65 7.36 3.70
N GLY A 44 1.14 6.65 4.71
CA GLY A 44 0.80 6.87 6.10
C GLY A 44 0.87 5.60 6.92
N LYS A 45 0.73 5.72 8.23
CA LYS A 45 0.71 4.56 9.13
C LYS A 45 -0.59 3.76 8.89
N TYR A 46 -0.46 2.47 8.60
CA TYR A 46 -1.57 1.56 8.33
C TYR A 46 -2.08 0.88 9.61
N ASP A 47 -1.15 0.36 10.41
CA ASP A 47 -1.42 -0.24 11.73
C ASP A 47 -0.24 0.04 12.67
N CYS A 48 -0.12 -0.69 13.79
CA CYS A 48 0.96 -0.46 14.76
C CYS A 48 2.36 -0.56 14.15
N LYS A 49 2.55 -1.45 13.17
CA LYS A 49 3.87 -1.86 12.65
C LYS A 49 4.05 -1.63 11.15
N HIS A 50 3.01 -1.27 10.41
CA HIS A 50 3.09 -1.09 8.95
C HIS A 50 2.89 0.37 8.53
N TRP A 51 3.66 0.79 7.54
CA TRP A 51 3.46 2.01 6.77
C TRP A 51 3.05 1.71 5.33
N ILE A 52 2.15 2.52 4.79
CA ILE A 52 1.80 2.50 3.38
C ILE A 52 2.89 3.27 2.62
N LYS A 53 3.41 2.65 1.56
CA LYS A 53 4.52 3.13 0.74
C LYS A 53 4.16 3.10 -0.75
N ASN A 54 2.91 3.45 -1.09
CA ASN A 54 2.50 3.44 -2.50
C ASN A 54 3.29 4.49 -3.30
N ASP A 55 3.62 5.65 -2.74
CA ASP A 55 4.40 6.67 -3.47
C ASP A 55 5.75 6.17 -4.00
N ILE A 56 6.40 5.27 -3.25
CA ILE A 56 7.69 4.71 -3.58
C ILE A 56 7.51 3.51 -4.51
N TYR A 57 6.70 2.53 -4.10
CA TYR A 57 6.68 1.23 -4.79
C TYR A 57 5.72 1.17 -5.98
N TYR A 58 4.64 1.96 -5.99
CA TYR A 58 3.68 1.95 -7.08
C TYR A 58 4.29 2.44 -8.41
N PRO A 59 5.05 3.56 -8.47
CA PRO A 59 5.72 3.97 -9.70
C PRO A 59 6.72 2.93 -10.21
N ILE A 60 7.41 2.24 -9.30
CA ILE A 60 8.35 1.17 -9.65
C ILE A 60 7.58 -0.01 -10.27
N ALA A 61 6.51 -0.46 -9.63
CA ALA A 61 5.67 -1.55 -10.13
C ALA A 61 5.04 -1.22 -11.50
N LYS A 62 4.61 0.03 -11.72
CA LYS A 62 4.15 0.52 -13.02
C LYS A 62 5.23 0.40 -14.10
N LYS A 63 6.46 0.85 -13.81
CA LYS A 63 7.61 0.74 -14.74
C LYS A 63 7.96 -0.72 -15.02
N VAL A 64 7.97 -1.57 -13.99
CA VAL A 64 8.22 -3.01 -14.13
C VAL A 64 7.19 -3.65 -15.06
N LYS A 65 5.90 -3.40 -14.83
CA LYS A 65 4.84 -3.91 -15.70
C LYS A 65 5.03 -3.42 -17.14
N ALA A 66 5.21 -2.11 -17.33
CA ALA A 66 5.33 -1.52 -18.67
C ALA A 66 6.54 -2.08 -19.45
N ASN A 67 7.68 -2.22 -18.80
CA ASN A 67 8.93 -2.61 -19.47
C ASN A 67 9.06 -4.13 -19.68
N LEU A 68 8.37 -4.94 -18.89
CA LEU A 68 8.54 -6.40 -18.91
C LEU A 68 7.29 -7.16 -19.38
N ILE A 69 6.24 -6.47 -19.83
CA ILE A 69 5.00 -7.11 -20.31
C ILE A 69 5.25 -8.02 -21.52
N GLU A 70 6.13 -7.61 -22.43
CA GLU A 70 6.48 -8.39 -23.63
C GLU A 70 7.28 -9.65 -23.28
N LEU A 71 8.12 -9.57 -22.24
CA LEU A 71 8.96 -10.68 -21.77
C LEU A 71 8.23 -11.62 -20.82
N SER A 72 7.17 -11.14 -20.18
CA SER A 72 6.38 -11.91 -19.21
C SER A 72 4.89 -11.65 -19.43
N PRO A 73 4.23 -12.40 -20.33
CA PRO A 73 2.80 -12.25 -20.64
C PRO A 73 1.90 -12.33 -19.40
N SER A 74 2.33 -13.05 -18.36
CA SER A 74 1.64 -13.14 -17.05
C SER A 74 1.44 -11.79 -16.35
N LEU A 75 2.16 -10.73 -16.75
CA LEU A 75 1.98 -9.38 -16.20
C LEU A 75 0.81 -8.64 -16.86
N THR A 76 0.27 -9.13 -17.96
CA THR A 76 -0.83 -8.48 -18.70
C THR A 76 -2.08 -8.34 -17.84
N SER A 77 -2.44 -9.41 -17.14
CA SER A 77 -3.61 -9.51 -16.24
C SER A 77 -3.44 -8.73 -14.93
N VAL A 78 -2.20 -8.36 -14.57
CA VAL A 78 -1.88 -7.72 -13.29
C VAL A 78 -2.30 -6.25 -13.29
N ASN A 79 -3.38 -5.89 -12.59
CA ASN A 79 -3.71 -4.49 -12.37
C ASN A 79 -2.99 -3.94 -11.13
N ILE A 80 -1.99 -3.08 -11.35
CA ILE A 80 -1.16 -2.46 -10.29
C ILE A 80 -1.99 -1.56 -9.36
N GLU A 81 -3.08 -0.97 -9.84
CA GLU A 81 -3.98 -0.13 -9.01
C GLU A 81 -4.70 -0.93 -7.93
N ASN A 82 -4.81 -2.25 -8.11
CA ASN A 82 -5.42 -3.14 -7.12
C ASN A 82 -4.41 -3.65 -6.07
N ILE A 83 -3.20 -3.09 -6.02
CA ILE A 83 -2.13 -3.51 -5.11
C ILE A 83 -1.84 -2.41 -4.09
N LEU A 84 -1.98 -2.75 -2.80
CA LEU A 84 -1.53 -1.92 -1.69
C LEU A 84 -0.10 -2.30 -1.32
N PHE A 85 0.78 -1.31 -1.19
CA PHE A 85 2.16 -1.52 -0.76
C PHE A 85 2.33 -1.12 0.71
N LEU A 86 2.71 -2.08 1.53
CA LEU A 86 2.99 -1.90 2.95
C LEU A 86 4.45 -2.21 3.25
N GLU A 87 5.01 -1.54 4.24
CA GLU A 87 6.34 -1.79 4.79
C GLU A 87 6.24 -1.99 6.30
N ASP A 88 6.67 -3.16 6.78
CA ASP A 88 6.82 -3.48 8.20
C ASP A 88 8.05 -2.76 8.74
N ILE A 89 7.83 -1.79 9.64
CA ILE A 89 8.86 -0.95 10.26
C ILE A 89 9.36 -1.50 11.59
N ASP A 90 8.66 -2.48 12.17
CA ASP A 90 9.04 -3.04 13.48
C ASP A 90 9.92 -4.29 13.33
N TYR A 91 9.99 -4.88 12.13
CA TYR A 91 10.83 -6.04 11.89
C TYR A 91 12.32 -5.70 11.98
N VAL A 92 12.99 -6.30 12.96
CA VAL A 92 14.45 -6.29 13.12
C VAL A 92 14.90 -7.74 13.36
N THR A 93 16.05 -8.12 12.80
CA THR A 93 16.67 -9.41 13.08
C THR A 93 18.16 -9.27 13.32
N ASP A 94 18.67 -10.02 14.30
CA ASP A 94 20.10 -10.09 14.63
C ASP A 94 20.80 -11.24 13.88
N GLU A 95 20.05 -12.28 13.48
CA GLU A 95 20.56 -13.43 12.74
C GLU A 95 19.69 -13.73 11.51
N ILE A 96 20.34 -13.95 10.36
CA ILE A 96 19.63 -14.21 9.10
C ILE A 96 19.11 -15.65 9.09
N ASN A 97 17.80 -15.81 9.25
CA ASN A 97 17.13 -17.10 9.08
C ASN A 97 16.47 -17.20 7.71
N ARG A 98 17.13 -17.88 6.77
CA ARG A 98 16.65 -18.03 5.39
C ARG A 98 15.23 -18.63 5.23
N LYS A 99 14.68 -19.30 6.26
CA LYS A 99 13.33 -19.87 6.20
C LYS A 99 12.24 -18.85 6.57
N THR A 100 12.55 -17.85 7.39
CA THR A 100 11.59 -16.88 7.93
C THR A 100 11.86 -15.46 7.46
N ASP A 101 13.06 -15.20 6.94
CA ASP A 101 13.54 -13.88 6.59
C ASP A 101 13.24 -13.60 5.14
N TRP A 102 11.97 -13.28 4.87
CA TRP A 102 11.57 -12.74 3.58
C TRP A 102 11.84 -11.23 3.53
N VAL A 103 12.14 -10.75 2.33
CA VAL A 103 12.39 -9.32 2.03
C VAL A 103 11.09 -8.62 1.63
N MET A 104 10.37 -9.23 0.70
CA MET A 104 9.09 -8.76 0.19
C MET A 104 8.22 -9.97 -0.15
N LYS A 105 6.94 -9.92 0.21
CA LYS A 105 5.96 -10.96 -0.08
C LYS A 105 4.67 -10.35 -0.61
N ILE A 106 3.88 -11.15 -1.32
CA ILE A 106 2.55 -10.78 -1.76
C ILE A 106 1.50 -11.68 -1.11
N LYS A 107 0.39 -11.08 -0.69
CA LYS A 107 -0.78 -11.76 -0.14
C LYS A 107 -2.07 -11.19 -0.73
N LYS A 108 -3.16 -11.96 -0.66
CA LYS A 108 -4.49 -11.44 -0.97
C LYS A 108 -4.89 -10.41 0.09
N ALA A 109 -5.60 -9.37 -0.32
CA ALA A 109 -6.22 -8.44 0.62
C ALA A 109 -7.41 -9.11 1.33
N PRO A 110 -7.66 -8.82 2.63
CA PRO A 110 -8.88 -9.26 3.30
C PRO A 110 -10.14 -8.76 2.57
N ALA A 111 -11.22 -9.55 2.58
CA ALA A 111 -12.45 -9.23 1.86
C ALA A 111 -13.00 -7.83 2.22
N GLN A 112 -12.96 -7.48 3.50
CA GLN A 112 -13.37 -6.16 3.99
C GLN A 112 -12.54 -5.02 3.39
N LEU A 113 -11.21 -5.18 3.33
CA LEU A 113 -10.32 -4.18 2.75
C LEU A 113 -10.60 -4.02 1.25
N THR A 114 -10.78 -5.14 0.53
CA THR A 114 -11.13 -5.13 -0.89
C THR A 114 -12.45 -4.41 -1.17
N GLN A 115 -13.49 -4.69 -0.37
CA GLN A 115 -14.80 -4.04 -0.53
C GLN A 115 -14.75 -2.54 -0.21
N LEU A 116 -13.89 -2.11 0.73
CA LEU A 116 -13.79 -0.72 1.15
C LEU A 116 -12.96 0.14 0.21
N THR A 117 -11.84 -0.40 -0.27
CA THR A 117 -10.77 0.37 -0.95
C THR A 117 -10.59 -0.01 -2.41
N GLY A 118 -10.97 -1.22 -2.81
CA GLY A 118 -10.70 -1.78 -4.13
C GLY A 118 -9.38 -2.56 -4.24
N TYR A 119 -8.49 -2.49 -3.24
CA TYR A 119 -7.25 -3.27 -3.24
C TYR A 119 -7.56 -4.77 -3.13
N LYS A 120 -7.00 -5.56 -4.05
CA LYS A 120 -7.16 -7.01 -4.11
C LYS A 120 -5.93 -7.75 -3.56
N PHE A 121 -4.79 -7.09 -3.59
CA PHE A 121 -3.51 -7.65 -3.16
C PHE A 121 -2.77 -6.68 -2.24
N ILE A 122 -1.94 -7.23 -1.38
CA ILE A 122 -1.01 -6.48 -0.53
C ILE A 122 0.39 -7.00 -0.84
N ILE A 123 1.29 -6.11 -1.22
CA ILE A 123 2.74 -6.38 -1.23
C ILE A 123 3.31 -5.80 0.05
N GLU A 124 3.89 -6.66 0.88
CA GLU A 124 4.49 -6.30 2.17
C GLU A 124 6.01 -6.43 2.06
N SER A 125 6.74 -5.35 2.33
CA SER A 125 8.19 -5.32 2.51
C SER A 125 8.55 -5.16 3.98
N ARG A 126 9.82 -5.33 4.32
CA ARG A 126 10.38 -5.04 5.65
C ARG A 126 11.43 -3.95 5.54
N GLU A 127 11.27 -2.86 6.29
CA GLU A 127 12.14 -1.68 6.23
C GLU A 127 13.61 -2.05 6.48
N PHE A 128 13.84 -3.00 7.40
CA PHE A 128 15.18 -3.54 7.68
C PHE A 128 15.91 -3.99 6.42
N TRP A 129 15.23 -4.71 5.52
CA TRP A 129 15.84 -5.14 4.26
C TRP A 129 15.85 -4.04 3.21
N MET A 130 14.79 -3.23 3.12
CA MET A 130 14.66 -2.18 2.10
C MET A 130 15.71 -1.08 2.23
N SER A 131 16.17 -0.81 3.45
CA SER A 131 17.29 0.10 3.72
C SER A 131 18.68 -0.49 3.40
N ARG A 132 18.78 -1.79 3.13
CA ARG A 132 20.06 -2.53 2.99
C ARG A 132 20.29 -3.15 1.62
N ILE A 133 19.31 -3.10 0.72
CA ILE A 133 19.43 -3.66 -0.63
C ILE A 133 19.43 -2.55 -1.68
N SER A 134 19.99 -2.84 -2.85
CA SER A 134 20.03 -1.88 -3.96
C SER A 134 18.65 -1.68 -4.58
N TYR A 135 18.50 -0.58 -5.32
CA TYR A 135 17.28 -0.29 -6.07
C TYR A 135 16.94 -1.40 -7.08
N GLU A 136 17.94 -1.96 -7.76
CA GLU A 136 17.77 -3.08 -8.69
C GLU A 136 17.23 -4.33 -7.99
N GLN A 137 17.68 -4.59 -6.75
CA GLN A 137 17.16 -5.67 -5.94
C GLN A 137 15.70 -5.42 -5.53
N ILE A 138 15.33 -4.19 -5.18
CA ILE A 138 13.93 -3.80 -4.93
C ILE A 138 13.07 -4.06 -6.17
N VAL A 139 13.53 -3.62 -7.36
CA VAL A 139 12.85 -3.85 -8.64
C VAL A 139 12.64 -5.35 -8.90
N ALA A 140 13.67 -6.17 -8.66
CA ALA A 140 13.59 -7.62 -8.83
C ALA A 140 12.57 -8.27 -7.87
N HIS A 141 12.51 -7.81 -6.61
CA HIS A 141 11.53 -8.28 -5.63
C HIS A 141 10.10 -7.91 -6.01
N ILE A 142 9.87 -6.67 -6.46
CA ILE A 142 8.55 -6.23 -6.96
C ILE A 142 8.14 -7.09 -8.16
N TYR A 143 9.01 -7.26 -9.16
CA TYR A 143 8.74 -8.13 -10.31
C TYR A 143 8.39 -9.56 -9.88
N SER A 144 9.15 -10.14 -8.97
CA SER A 144 8.88 -11.48 -8.42
C SER A 144 7.50 -11.57 -7.76
N CYS A 145 7.08 -10.54 -7.03
CA CYS A 145 5.74 -10.48 -6.42
C CYS A 145 4.63 -10.38 -7.48
N LEU A 146 4.79 -9.53 -8.49
CA LEU A 146 3.79 -9.36 -9.55
C LEU A 146 3.55 -10.66 -10.33
N LYS A 147 4.60 -11.46 -10.57
CA LYS A 147 4.47 -12.76 -11.24
C LYS A 147 3.65 -13.79 -10.46
N GLN A 148 3.52 -13.64 -9.15
CA GLN A 148 2.77 -14.59 -8.32
C GLN A 148 1.26 -14.38 -8.38
N ILE A 149 0.80 -13.20 -8.84
CA ILE A 149 -0.63 -12.86 -8.96
C ILE A 149 -1.36 -13.79 -9.95
N ASP A 150 -0.65 -14.32 -10.94
CA ASP A 150 -1.21 -15.07 -12.06
C ASP A 150 -1.13 -16.61 -11.91
N GLY A 151 -1.05 -17.16 -10.69
CA GLY A 151 -0.86 -18.62 -10.57
C GLY A 151 -1.07 -19.28 -9.21
N ASP A 152 -2.17 -19.00 -8.50
CA ASP A 152 -2.58 -19.66 -7.25
C ASP A 152 -1.55 -19.68 -6.10
N LYS A 153 -0.40 -19.03 -6.27
CA LYS A 153 0.73 -19.01 -5.34
C LYS A 153 0.68 -17.87 -4.34
N VAL A 154 -0.32 -16.99 -4.44
CA VAL A 154 -0.49 -15.87 -3.52
C VAL A 154 -0.94 -16.39 -2.17
N VAL A 155 -0.24 -15.98 -1.11
CA VAL A 155 -0.56 -16.37 0.26
C VAL A 155 -1.91 -15.76 0.68
N GLU A 156 -2.68 -16.50 1.47
CA GLU A 156 -3.93 -16.01 2.08
C GLU A 156 -3.68 -14.86 3.05
N PRO A 157 -4.66 -13.98 3.29
CA PRO A 157 -4.49 -12.87 4.23
C PRO A 157 -4.30 -13.38 5.66
N ASP A 158 -3.51 -12.64 6.45
CA ASP A 158 -3.29 -12.95 7.88
C ASP A 158 -4.59 -12.82 8.70
N ILE A 159 -5.50 -11.94 8.27
CA ILE A 159 -6.80 -11.72 8.89
C ILE A 159 -7.89 -12.19 7.92
N LYS A 160 -8.68 -13.19 8.34
CA LYS A 160 -9.88 -13.63 7.64
C LYS A 160 -11.06 -12.83 8.17
N GLY A 161 -11.54 -11.88 7.38
CA GLY A 161 -12.77 -11.13 7.62
C GLY A 161 -13.96 -11.74 6.89
#